data_AF-A0A3D1TS70-F1
#
_entry.id   AF-A0A3D1TS70-F1
#
_cell.length_a   1.000
_cell.length_b   1.000
_cell.length_c   1.000
_cell.angle_alpha   90.00
_cell.angle_beta   90.00
_cell.angle_gamma   90.00
#
_symmetry.space_group_name_H-M   'P 1'
#
loop_
_entity.id
_entity.type
_entity.pdbx_description
1 polymer ?
#
loop_
_entity_poly.entity_id
_entity_poly.type
_entity_poly.pdbx_seq_one_letter_code
_entity_poly.pdbx_strand_id
1 'polypeptide(L)'
;MNGQLWLGGLQKKGRHGDRLLDGGPQMIQLSMDGRRLYVSNSPYSTWDNQFYPNLESWLLKIDIAEDGSMSLDESFYVDFSTIPGRPRAYEIHLPGGDVTTEIFA
;
A
#
# COMPACT_ATOMS: atom_id res chain seq x y z
N MET A 1 -5.77 8.74 19.73
CA MET A 1 -5.06 8.47 18.46
C MET A 1 -5.75 7.28 17.82
N ASN A 2 -6.59 7.51 16.81
CA ASN A 2 -7.46 6.49 16.21
C ASN A 2 -7.08 6.15 14.75
N GLY A 3 -5.94 6.64 14.25
CA GLY A 3 -5.47 6.40 12.87
C GLY A 3 -4.60 5.15 12.74
N GLN A 4 -5.13 3.96 13.03
CA GLN A 4 -4.40 2.70 12.83
C GLN A 4 -5.20 1.75 11.93
N LEU A 5 -4.54 1.23 10.90
CA LEU A 5 -5.07 0.18 10.02
C LEU A 5 -4.12 -1.02 10.00
N TRP A 6 -4.69 -2.21 9.85
CA TRP A 6 -3.95 -3.47 9.74
C TRP A 6 -4.12 -4.04 8.32
N LEU A 7 -3.05 -3.98 7.52
CA LEU A 7 -3.05 -4.41 6.12
C LEU A 7 -2.35 -5.76 5.88
N GLY A 8 -2.14 -6.53 6.94
CA GLY A 8 -1.47 -7.83 6.85
C GLY A 8 -0.08 -7.85 7.47
N GLY A 9 0.71 -8.84 7.08
CA GLY A 9 2.03 -9.13 7.60
C GLY A 9 2.17 -10.55 8.17
N LEU A 10 3.36 -10.88 8.65
CA LEU A 10 3.68 -12.21 9.20
C LEU A 10 2.84 -12.58 10.44
N GLN A 11 2.46 -11.60 11.25
CA GLN A 11 1.75 -11.85 12.52
C GLN A 11 0.23 -11.86 12.40
N LYS A 12 -0.33 -11.11 11.44
CA LYS A 12 -1.76 -10.93 11.27
C LYS A 12 -2.11 -10.86 9.80
N LYS A 13 -3.17 -11.54 9.39
CA LYS A 13 -3.70 -11.44 8.03
C LYS A 13 -4.54 -10.18 7.89
N GLY A 14 -4.36 -9.47 6.78
CA GLY A 14 -5.15 -8.30 6.41
C GLY A 14 -6.28 -8.68 5.46
N ARG A 15 -7.26 -7.78 5.32
CA ARG A 15 -8.34 -7.90 4.34
C ARG A 15 -8.63 -6.56 3.67
N HIS A 16 -9.05 -6.63 2.41
CA HIS A 16 -9.67 -5.53 1.67
C HIS A 16 -11.00 -6.05 1.12
N GLY A 17 -12.11 -5.65 1.74
CA GLY A 17 -13.40 -6.33 1.58
C GLY A 17 -13.28 -7.84 1.85
N ASP A 18 -13.70 -8.66 0.89
CA ASP A 18 -13.61 -10.12 0.98
C ASP A 18 -12.23 -10.68 0.60
N ARG A 19 -11.34 -9.87 0.01
CA ARG A 19 -10.00 -10.30 -0.41
C ARG A 19 -9.05 -10.39 0.79
N LEU A 20 -8.28 -11.47 0.85
CA LEU A 20 -7.15 -11.55 1.78
C LEU A 20 -6.01 -10.70 1.23
N LEU A 21 -5.32 -9.98 2.12
CA LEU A 21 -4.09 -9.28 1.77
C LEU A 21 -2.91 -10.21 2.04
N ASP A 22 -2.25 -10.64 0.96
CA ASP A 22 -0.96 -11.33 1.04
C ASP A 22 0.16 -10.32 1.27
N GLY A 23 1.15 -10.74 2.04
CA GLY A 23 2.22 -9.84 2.47
C GLY A 23 1.78 -8.86 3.55
N GLY A 24 2.51 -7.76 3.66
CA GLY A 24 2.19 -6.64 4.52
C GLY A 24 2.57 -5.32 3.85
N PRO A 25 2.15 -4.18 4.43
CA PRO A 25 2.47 -2.87 3.87
C PRO A 25 3.98 -2.63 3.88
N GLN A 26 4.50 -2.08 2.78
CA GLN A 26 5.91 -1.74 2.59
C GLN A 26 6.04 -0.26 2.27
N MET A 27 6.02 0.13 0.98
CA MET A 27 6.18 1.53 0.61
C MET A 27 4.87 2.26 0.84
N ILE A 28 5.00 3.51 1.27
CA ILE A 28 3.86 4.40 1.49
C ILE A 28 4.12 5.72 0.78
N GLN A 29 3.07 6.30 0.20
CA GLN A 29 3.14 7.59 -0.47
C GLN A 29 1.94 8.45 -0.12
N LEU A 30 2.17 9.59 0.52
CA LEU A 30 1.12 10.52 0.92
C LEU A 30 0.94 11.61 -0.15
N SER A 31 -0.31 11.93 -0.47
CA SER A 31 -0.64 13.09 -1.31
C SER A 31 -0.27 14.40 -0.62
N MET A 32 0.05 15.42 -1.40
CA MET A 32 0.47 16.74 -0.87
C MET A 32 -0.56 17.40 0.06
N ASP A 33 -1.85 17.14 -0.14
CA ASP A 33 -2.92 17.62 0.74
C ASP A 33 -3.12 16.76 2.01
N GLY A 34 -2.34 15.71 2.19
CA GLY A 34 -2.37 14.83 3.36
C GLY A 34 -3.59 13.91 3.46
N ARG A 35 -4.43 13.86 2.42
CA ARG A 35 -5.73 13.16 2.48
C ARG A 35 -5.73 11.75 1.91
N ARG A 36 -4.74 11.38 1.10
CA ARG A 36 -4.67 10.07 0.42
C ARG A 36 -3.30 9.45 0.63
N LEU A 37 -3.25 8.30 1.30
CA LEU A 37 -2.04 7.51 1.49
C LEU A 37 -2.12 6.25 0.62
N TYR A 38 -1.20 6.11 -0.32
CA TYR A 38 -1.07 4.93 -1.17
C TYR A 38 -0.06 3.97 -0.59
N VAL A 39 -0.34 2.67 -0.63
CA VAL A 39 0.49 1.64 0.01
C VAL A 39 0.71 0.45 -0.92
N SER A 40 1.96 0.05 -1.10
CA SER A 40 2.36 -1.18 -1.81
C SER A 40 2.91 -2.23 -0.83
N ASN A 41 3.16 -3.46 -1.30
CA ASN A 41 3.46 -4.60 -0.43
C ASN A 41 4.74 -5.40 -0.75
N SER A 42 5.59 -4.93 -1.67
CA SER A 42 6.79 -5.66 -2.09
C SER A 42 8.05 -4.82 -1.91
N PRO A 43 8.98 -5.18 -0.99
CA PRO A 43 10.29 -4.53 -0.89
C PRO A 43 11.32 -5.04 -1.89
N TYR A 44 11.47 -6.36 -2.02
CA TYR A 44 12.56 -6.94 -2.77
C TYR A 44 12.28 -8.40 -3.04
N SER A 45 12.45 -8.81 -4.29
CA SER A 45 11.88 -10.06 -4.77
C SER A 45 12.35 -11.30 -4.02
N THR A 46 13.62 -11.36 -3.63
CA THR A 46 14.17 -12.50 -2.89
C THR A 46 13.65 -12.58 -1.46
N TRP A 47 13.40 -11.43 -0.81
CA TRP A 47 12.86 -11.36 0.54
C TRP A 47 11.38 -11.72 0.53
N ASP A 48 10.62 -11.19 -0.44
CA ASP A 48 9.22 -11.56 -0.64
C ASP A 48 9.08 -13.07 -0.78
N ASN A 49 9.93 -13.72 -1.60
CA ASN A 49 9.86 -15.16 -1.81
C ASN A 49 10.16 -15.95 -0.53
N GLN A 50 10.97 -15.40 0.38
CA GLN A 50 11.31 -16.04 1.64
C GLN A 50 10.18 -15.88 2.69
N PHE A 51 9.60 -14.69 2.80
CA PHE A 51 8.59 -14.39 3.83
C PHE A 51 7.15 -14.67 3.36
N TYR A 52 6.90 -14.50 2.07
CA TYR A 52 5.59 -14.66 1.42
C TYR A 52 5.76 -15.36 0.06
N PRO A 53 6.00 -16.69 0.04
CA PRO A 53 6.27 -17.45 -1.19
C PRO A 53 5.20 -17.32 -2.29
N ASN A 54 3.97 -16.98 -1.89
CA ASN A 54 2.82 -16.80 -2.77
C ASN A 54 2.36 -15.33 -2.84
N LEU A 55 3.28 -14.36 -2.65
CA LEU A 55 2.92 -12.94 -2.62
C LEU A 55 2.17 -12.50 -3.89
N GLU A 56 0.92 -12.09 -3.72
CA GLU A 56 0.17 -11.34 -4.73
C GLU A 56 0.36 -9.84 -4.46
N SER A 57 0.95 -9.14 -5.43
CA SER A 57 1.31 -7.73 -5.23
C SER A 57 0.12 -6.82 -5.46
N TRP A 58 -0.05 -5.84 -4.57
CA TRP A 58 -1.16 -4.91 -4.58
C TRP A 58 -0.71 -3.46 -4.34
N LEU A 59 -1.55 -2.52 -4.78
CA LEU A 59 -1.53 -1.13 -4.36
C LEU A 59 -2.92 -0.75 -3.83
N LEU A 60 -2.94 -0.21 -2.62
CA LEU A 60 -4.14 0.22 -1.91
C LEU A 60 -4.13 1.73 -1.71
N LYS A 61 -5.30 2.31 -1.46
CA LYS A 61 -5.49 3.70 -1.07
C LYS A 61 -6.13 3.75 0.31
N ILE A 62 -5.62 4.61 1.17
CA ILE A 62 -6.16 4.92 2.49
C ILE A 62 -6.59 6.38 2.47
N ASP A 63 -7.84 6.63 2.83
CA ASP A 63 -8.37 7.97 3.05
C ASP A 63 -8.07 8.42 4.47
N ILE A 64 -7.53 9.64 4.61
CA ILE A 64 -7.18 10.28 5.88
C ILE A 64 -8.10 11.49 6.07
N ALA A 65 -8.88 11.48 7.15
CA ALA A 65 -9.75 12.58 7.52
C ALA A 65 -8.98 13.70 8.26
N GLU A 66 -9.61 14.86 8.43
CA GLU A 66 -9.00 16.03 9.08
C GLU A 66 -8.62 15.80 10.54
N ASP A 67 -9.30 14.86 11.22
CA ASP A 67 -8.99 14.44 12.59
C ASP A 67 -7.89 13.37 12.68
N GLY A 68 -7.30 12.99 11.54
CA GLY A 68 -6.27 11.96 11.42
C GLY A 68 -6.80 10.53 11.49
N SER A 69 -8.12 10.32 11.49
CA SER A 69 -8.69 8.99 11.30
C SER A 69 -8.36 8.46 9.90
N MET A 70 -8.14 7.15 9.82
CA MET A 70 -7.73 6.47 8.60
C MET A 70 -8.75 5.38 8.25
N SER A 71 -9.11 5.30 6.97
CA SER A 71 -9.98 4.25 6.45
C SER A 71 -9.45 3.73 5.12
N LEU A 72 -9.55 2.42 4.93
CA LEU A 72 -9.17 1.78 3.67
C LEU A 72 -10.23 2.07 2.61
N ASP A 73 -9.84 2.57 1.43
CA ASP A 73 -10.77 2.80 0.32
C ASP A 73 -11.15 1.46 -0.32
N GLU A 74 -12.37 0.99 -0.05
CA GLU A 74 -12.90 -0.28 -0.57
C GLU A 74 -13.09 -0.28 -2.10
N SER A 75 -13.11 0.88 -2.74
CA SER A 75 -13.24 1.00 -4.20
C SER A 75 -11.89 0.95 -4.93
N PHE A 76 -10.79 1.19 -4.22
CA PHE A 76 -9.45 1.24 -4.80
C PHE A 76 -8.62 0.01 -4.42
N TYR A 77 -8.41 -0.87 -5.39
CA TYR A 77 -7.51 -2.02 -5.29
C TYR A 77 -6.86 -2.28 -6.65
N VAL A 78 -5.55 -2.09 -6.76
CA VAL A 78 -4.81 -2.47 -7.96
C VAL A 78 -4.13 -3.80 -7.70
N ASP A 79 -4.50 -4.80 -8.49
CA ASP A 79 -3.95 -6.15 -8.42
C ASP A 79 -2.87 -6.36 -9.50
N PHE A 80 -1.60 -6.30 -9.11
CA PHE A 80 -0.49 -6.51 -10.03
C PHE A 80 -0.28 -8.00 -10.35
N SER A 81 -0.85 -8.93 -9.58
CA SER A 81 -0.76 -10.36 -9.86
C SER A 81 -1.55 -10.78 -11.10
N THR A 82 -2.51 -9.95 -11.53
CA THR A 82 -3.31 -10.16 -12.75
C THR A 82 -2.58 -9.76 -14.04
N ILE A 83 -1.49 -8.99 -13.93
CA ILE A 83 -0.72 -8.50 -15.07
C ILE A 83 0.25 -9.59 -15.55
N PRO A 84 0.43 -9.81 -16.87
CA PRO A 84 1.43 -10.73 -17.39
C PRO A 84 2.83 -10.45 -16.81
N GLY A 85 3.51 -11.51 -16.35
CA GLY A 85 4.79 -11.39 -15.65
C GLY A 85 4.68 -11.09 -14.16
N ARG A 86 3.48 -10.87 -13.61
CA ARG A 86 3.19 -10.67 -12.19
C ARG A 86 4.16 -9.68 -11.52
N PRO A 87 4.24 -8.44 -12.04
CA PRO A 87 5.13 -7.43 -11.48
C PRO A 87 4.81 -7.17 -10.01
N ARG A 88 5.80 -6.67 -9.27
CA ARG A 88 5.63 -6.32 -7.87
C ARG A 88 5.74 -4.81 -7.67
N ALA A 89 4.70 -4.24 -7.07
CA ALA A 89 4.63 -2.82 -6.78
C ALA A 89 5.63 -2.46 -5.68
N TYR A 90 6.50 -1.49 -5.99
CA TYR A 90 7.49 -0.94 -5.06
C TYR A 90 7.13 0.51 -4.76
N GLU A 91 7.79 1.46 -5.42
CA GLU A 91 7.64 2.90 -5.19
C GLU A 91 6.49 3.50 -6.00
N ILE A 92 5.89 4.55 -5.46
CA ILE A 92 4.73 5.24 -6.01
C ILE A 92 5.11 6.71 -6.16
N HIS A 93 4.91 7.27 -7.35
CA HIS A 93 5.09 8.70 -7.60
C HIS A 93 3.77 9.30 -8.07
N LEU A 94 3.31 10.36 -7.40
CA LEU A 94 2.06 11.02 -7.75
C LEU A 94 2.32 12.11 -8.80
N PRO A 95 1.47 12.21 -9.84
CA PRO A 95 1.57 13.30 -10.80
C PRO A 95 1.44 14.66 -10.10
N GLY A 96 2.38 15.57 -10.39
CA GLY A 96 2.41 16.89 -9.77
C GLY A 96 3.20 16.96 -8.46
N GLY A 97 3.89 15.87 -8.09
CA GLY A 97 4.75 15.82 -6.91
C GLY A 97 4.05 15.25 -5.69
N ASP A 98 4.85 14.78 -4.76
CA ASP A 98 4.40 14.19 -3.51
C ASP A 98 5.41 14.44 -2.38
N VAL A 99 5.10 13.97 -1.18
CA VAL A 99 5.87 14.30 0.04
C VAL A 99 7.27 13.67 0.10
N THR A 100 7.65 12.86 -0.89
CA THR A 100 8.96 12.19 -0.95
C THR A 100 9.78 12.59 -2.17
N THR A 101 9.15 13.15 -3.22
CA THR A 101 9.86 13.63 -4.42
C THR A 101 10.25 15.10 -4.35
N GLU A 102 9.45 15.94 -3.69
CA GLU A 102 9.64 17.39 -3.72
C GLU A 102 10.48 17.90 -2.54
N ILE A 103 11.42 18.81 -2.83
CA ILE A 103 12.22 19.53 -1.83
C ILE A 103 12.00 21.02 -2.04
N PHE A 104 11.53 21.71 -1.01
CA PHE A 104 11.31 23.16 -1.01
C PHE A 104 12.53 23.89 -0.39
N ALA A 105 12.88 25.06 -0.92
CA ALA A 105 13.99 25.89 -0.46
C ALA A 105 13.55 26.96 0.54
#